data_AF-A0A7H4MWS0-F1
#
_entry.id   AF-A0A7H4MWS0-F1
#
_cell.length_a   1.000
_cell.length_b   1.000
_cell.length_c   1.000
_cell.angle_alpha   90.00
_cell.angle_beta   90.00
_cell.angle_gamma   90.00
#
_symmetry.space_group_name_H-M   'P 1'
#
loop_
_entity.id
_entity.type
_entity.pdbx_description
1 polymer ?
#
loop_
_entity_poly.entity_id
_entity_poly.type
_entity_poly.pdbx_seq_one_letter_code
_entity_poly.pdbx_strand_id
1 'polypeptide(L)'
;MNSDPDPVREYYRLDTLLNAVSAREAYNSIYRQPVSRETVMELLILRNDVPRSLRASISDLVGQLEQIANDRSHLPLRLAHQLNVDLRFSTRDDLAQADLQVTLNALLARINALSDSIRQTYLEAL
;
A
#
# COMPACT_ATOMS: atom_id res chain seq x y z
N MET A 1 -4.90 -21.00 10.08
CA MET A 1 -6.16 -20.40 10.56
C MET A 1 -5.91 -19.79 11.95
N ASN A 2 -5.22 -18.64 12.03
CA ASN A 2 -5.01 -17.93 13.30
C ASN A 2 -6.07 -16.82 13.41
N SER A 3 -7.30 -17.22 13.74
CA SER A 3 -8.29 -16.30 14.27
C SER A 3 -8.00 -16.18 15.76
N ASP A 4 -7.31 -15.11 16.14
CA ASP A 4 -7.12 -14.73 17.53
C ASP A 4 -8.52 -14.54 18.15
N PRO A 5 -8.94 -15.33 19.16
CA PRO A 5 -10.35 -15.41 19.57
C PRO A 5 -10.82 -14.22 20.43
N ASP A 6 -9.95 -13.24 20.68
CA ASP A 6 -10.29 -12.06 21.46
C ASP A 6 -10.52 -10.83 20.56
N PRO A 7 -11.78 -10.43 20.30
CA PRO A 7 -12.10 -9.26 19.50
C PRO A 7 -11.52 -7.96 20.08
N VAL A 8 -11.27 -7.90 21.40
CA VAL A 8 -10.62 -6.76 22.04
C VAL A 8 -9.15 -6.67 21.65
N ARG A 9 -8.45 -7.81 21.59
CA ARG A 9 -7.05 -7.87 21.19
C ARG A 9 -6.85 -7.48 19.72
N GLU A 10 -7.73 -7.96 18.84
CA GLU A 10 -7.69 -7.59 17.43
C GLU A 10 -7.98 -6.09 17.23
N TYR A 11 -8.95 -5.54 17.96
CA TYR A 11 -9.18 -4.09 17.98
C TYR A 11 -7.92 -3.31 18.35
N TYR A 12 -7.28 -3.63 19.48
CA TYR A 12 -6.05 -2.93 19.91
C TYR A 12 -4.89 -3.09 18.93
N ARG A 13 -4.80 -4.24 18.25
CA ARG A 13 -3.79 -4.47 17.22
C ARG A 13 -4.00 -3.56 16.02
N LEU A 14 -5.23 -3.49 15.50
CA LEU A 14 -5.59 -2.63 14.37
C LEU A 14 -5.49 -1.15 14.75
N ASP A 15 -5.88 -0.81 15.97
CA ASP A 15 -5.73 0.51 16.58
C ASP A 15 -4.24 0.91 16.59
N THR A 16 -3.38 0.10 17.19
CA THR A 16 -1.93 0.33 17.25
C THR A 16 -1.33 0.48 15.85
N LEU A 17 -1.75 -0.34 14.88
CA LEU A 17 -1.32 -0.24 13.50
C LEU A 17 -1.66 1.13 12.89
N LEU A 18 -2.92 1.57 13.00
CA LEU A 18 -3.38 2.86 12.48
C LEU A 18 -2.60 4.03 13.10
N ASN A 19 -2.24 3.94 14.38
CA ASN A 19 -1.42 4.96 15.04
C ASN A 19 0.04 4.93 14.54
N ALA A 20 0.63 3.74 14.38
CA ALA A 20 2.01 3.57 13.90
C ALA A 20 2.23 4.15 12.49
N VAL A 21 1.22 4.09 11.63
CA VAL A 21 1.27 4.68 10.27
C VAL A 21 0.62 6.07 10.18
N SER A 22 0.24 6.65 11.33
CA SER A 22 -0.41 7.97 11.41
C SER A 22 -1.65 8.10 10.51
N ALA A 23 -2.48 7.05 10.48
CA ALA A 23 -3.72 6.97 9.69
C ALA A 23 -4.99 6.96 10.56
N ARG A 24 -4.87 7.09 11.89
CA ARG A 24 -6.04 7.06 12.79
C ARG A 24 -7.04 8.17 12.53
N GLU A 25 -6.57 9.40 12.38
CA GLU A 25 -7.46 10.55 12.15
C GLU A 25 -8.20 10.42 10.81
N ALA A 26 -7.50 9.95 9.77
CA ALA A 26 -8.09 9.64 8.48
C ALA A 26 -9.11 8.49 8.57
N TYR A 27 -8.83 7.45 9.37
CA TYR A 27 -9.80 6.38 9.61
C TYR A 27 -11.09 6.93 10.22
N ASN A 28 -10.99 7.72 11.28
CA ASN A 28 -12.17 8.27 11.98
C ASN A 28 -12.98 9.28 11.15
N SER A 29 -12.34 10.00 10.22
CA SER A 29 -13.05 10.94 9.33
C SER A 29 -13.84 10.22 8.24
N ILE A 30 -13.39 9.03 7.83
CA ILE A 30 -13.97 8.26 6.72
C ILE A 30 -14.96 7.21 7.23
N TYR A 31 -14.58 6.45 8.25
CA TYR A 31 -15.36 5.34 8.79
C TYR A 31 -15.99 5.74 10.13
N ARG A 32 -17.31 5.57 10.23
CA ARG A 32 -18.09 5.80 11.46
C ARG A 32 -18.37 4.52 12.25
N GLN A 33 -17.78 3.41 11.82
CA GLN A 33 -17.98 2.07 12.37
C GLN A 33 -16.74 1.64 13.19
N PRO A 34 -16.88 0.63 14.08
CA PRO A 34 -15.75 0.08 14.81
C PRO A 34 -14.64 -0.41 13.87
N VAL A 35 -13.39 -0.27 14.32
CA VAL A 35 -12.20 -0.70 13.57
C VAL A 35 -12.31 -2.19 13.22
N SER A 36 -12.28 -2.50 11.93
CA SER A 36 -12.27 -3.87 11.41
C SER A 36 -11.10 -4.08 10.47
N ARG A 37 -10.68 -5.34 10.31
CA ARG A 37 -9.58 -5.70 9.41
C ARG A 37 -9.85 -5.24 7.96
N GLU A 38 -11.08 -5.42 7.50
CA GLU A 38 -11.53 -5.04 6.15
C GLU A 38 -11.42 -3.53 5.91
N THR A 39 -11.93 -2.72 6.85
CA THR A 39 -11.90 -1.25 6.73
C THR A 39 -10.49 -0.69 6.85
N VAL A 40 -9.63 -1.30 7.67
CA VAL A 40 -8.20 -0.94 7.76
C VAL A 40 -7.46 -1.29 6.47
N MET A 41 -7.69 -2.48 5.92
CA MET A 41 -7.10 -2.89 4.64
C MET A 41 -7.51 -1.96 3.51
N GLU A 42 -8.80 -1.65 3.40
CA GLU A 42 -9.29 -0.72 2.40
C GLU A 42 -8.66 0.67 2.55
N LEU A 43 -8.61 1.21 3.77
CA LEU A 43 -7.99 2.51 4.07
C LEU A 43 -6.52 2.54 3.61
N LEU A 44 -5.75 1.55 4.04
CA LEU A 44 -4.29 1.55 3.87
C LEU A 44 -3.85 1.12 2.47
N ILE A 45 -4.66 0.35 1.73
CA ILE A 45 -4.27 -0.20 0.42
C ILE A 45 -4.98 0.51 -0.74
N LEU A 46 -6.32 0.59 -0.72
CA LEU A 46 -7.11 0.90 -1.91
C LEU A 46 -7.50 2.37 -2.07
N ARG A 47 -7.60 3.11 -0.97
CA ARG A 47 -8.05 4.50 -1.02
C ARG A 47 -7.03 5.37 -1.74
N ASN A 48 -7.48 6.34 -2.52
CA ASN A 48 -6.59 7.30 -3.21
C ASN A 48 -6.66 8.70 -2.60
N ASP A 49 -7.61 8.93 -1.70
CA ASP A 49 -7.90 10.21 -1.04
C ASP A 49 -7.32 10.27 0.38
N VAL A 50 -6.65 9.21 0.83
CA VAL A 50 -5.94 9.16 2.11
C VAL A 50 -4.45 9.31 1.82
N PRO A 51 -3.83 10.44 2.23
CA PRO A 51 -2.39 10.57 2.19
C PRO A 51 -1.77 9.40 2.98
N ARG A 52 -0.78 8.72 2.39
CA ARG A 52 -0.11 7.50 2.91
C ARG A 52 -0.83 6.16 2.69
N SER A 53 -2.00 6.12 2.05
CA SER A 53 -2.43 4.83 1.50
C SER A 53 -1.42 4.35 0.46
N LEU A 54 -1.33 3.04 0.25
CA LEU A 54 -0.39 2.47 -0.69
C LEU A 54 -0.68 2.94 -2.11
N ARG A 55 -1.95 2.93 -2.52
CA ARG A 55 -2.36 3.45 -3.84
C ARG A 55 -1.97 4.91 -4.04
N ALA A 56 -2.26 5.80 -3.08
CA ALA A 56 -1.89 7.22 -3.20
C ALA A 56 -0.36 7.38 -3.27
N SER A 57 0.37 6.69 -2.38
CA SER A 57 1.84 6.77 -2.33
C SER A 57 2.50 6.25 -3.61
N ILE A 58 1.99 5.17 -4.20
CA ILE A 58 2.51 4.65 -5.48
C ILE A 58 2.13 5.57 -6.65
N SER A 59 0.92 6.14 -6.65
CA SER A 59 0.53 7.12 -7.67
C SER A 59 1.43 8.35 -7.65
N ASP A 60 1.73 8.89 -6.46
CA ASP A 60 2.63 10.02 -6.29
C ASP A 60 4.07 9.66 -6.71
N LEU A 61 4.54 8.47 -6.32
CA LEU A 61 5.86 7.97 -6.71
C LEU A 61 5.99 7.84 -8.24
N VAL A 62 4.96 7.36 -8.94
CA VAL A 62 4.97 7.31 -10.42
C VAL A 62 5.17 8.71 -11.00
N GLY A 63 4.39 9.70 -10.53
CA GLY A 63 4.53 11.08 -11.01
C GLY A 63 5.92 11.67 -10.74
N GLN A 64 6.52 11.37 -9.59
CA GLN A 64 7.89 11.79 -9.26
C GLN A 64 8.93 11.08 -10.14
N LEU A 65 8.77 9.78 -10.40
CA LEU A 65 9.68 9.04 -11.27
C LEU A 65 9.64 9.52 -12.71
N GLU A 66 8.47 9.89 -13.22
CA GLU A 66 8.32 10.46 -14.57
C GLU A 66 9.05 11.81 -14.69
N GLN A 67 9.04 12.64 -13.64
CA GLN A 67 9.73 13.93 -13.63
C GLN A 67 11.25 13.82 -13.75
N ILE A 68 11.84 12.75 -13.21
CA ILE A 68 13.30 12.52 -13.22
C ILE A 68 13.73 11.50 -14.29
N ALA A 69 12.80 11.06 -15.13
CA ALA A 69 13.05 10.01 -16.11
C ALA A 69 14.10 10.42 -17.15
N ASN A 70 14.94 9.47 -17.53
CA ASN A 70 15.92 9.55 -18.60
C ASN A 70 15.95 8.23 -19.38
N ASP A 71 16.87 8.08 -20.34
CA ASP A 71 16.95 6.90 -21.22
C ASP A 71 17.12 5.57 -20.47
N ARG A 72 17.61 5.59 -19.22
CA ARG A 72 17.81 4.41 -18.38
C ARG A 72 16.60 4.07 -17.49
N SER A 73 15.56 4.89 -17.50
CA SER A 73 14.42 4.82 -16.57
C SER A 73 13.35 3.80 -16.92
N HIS A 74 13.52 3.04 -18.00
CA HIS A 74 12.49 2.11 -18.50
C HIS A 74 12.06 1.06 -17.46
N LEU A 75 13.01 0.42 -16.76
CA LEU A 75 12.69 -0.63 -15.79
C LEU A 75 11.95 -0.10 -14.54
N PRO A 76 12.44 0.93 -13.81
CA PRO A 76 11.75 1.43 -12.63
C PRO A 76 10.37 2.02 -12.98
N LEU A 77 10.24 2.74 -14.11
CA LEU A 77 8.94 3.23 -14.58
C LEU A 77 7.97 2.09 -14.86
N ARG A 78 8.41 1.03 -15.57
CA ARG A 78 7.56 -0.12 -15.87
C ARG A 78 7.04 -0.78 -14.59
N LEU A 79 7.91 -1.01 -13.61
CA LEU A 79 7.53 -1.61 -12.33
C LEU A 79 6.56 -0.73 -11.55
N ALA A 80 6.82 0.59 -11.51
CA ALA A 80 5.96 1.55 -10.82
C ALA A 80 4.57 1.65 -11.47
N HIS A 81 4.50 1.74 -12.80
CA HIS A 81 3.22 1.74 -13.52
C HIS A 81 2.44 0.44 -13.35
N GLN A 82 3.11 -0.71 -13.41
CA GLN A 82 2.44 -2.00 -13.21
C GLN A 82 1.84 -2.10 -11.80
N LEU A 83 2.58 -1.69 -10.77
CA LEU A 83 2.07 -1.64 -9.40
C LEU A 83 0.92 -0.64 -9.25
N ASN A 84 1.02 0.54 -9.87
CA ASN A 84 -0.02 1.55 -9.82
C ASN A 84 -1.32 1.08 -10.49
N VAL A 85 -1.22 0.44 -11.66
CA VAL A 85 -2.37 -0.13 -12.38
C VAL A 85 -3.04 -1.20 -11.53
N ASP A 86 -2.28 -2.15 -10.98
CA ASP A 86 -2.84 -3.22 -10.16
C ASP A 86 -3.56 -2.67 -8.93
N LEU A 87 -2.97 -1.70 -8.22
CA LEU A 87 -3.61 -1.05 -7.07
C LEU A 87 -4.84 -0.23 -7.47
N ARG A 88 -4.81 0.42 -8.64
CA ARG A 88 -5.91 1.25 -9.14
C ARG A 88 -7.15 0.42 -9.48
N PHE A 89 -6.95 -0.78 -10.02
CA PHE A 89 -8.04 -1.68 -10.44
C PHE A 89 -8.38 -2.76 -9.41
N SER A 90 -7.64 -2.84 -8.30
CA SER A 90 -8.00 -3.69 -7.17
C SER A 90 -9.32 -3.23 -6.53
N THR A 91 -10.19 -4.18 -6.22
CA THR A 91 -11.49 -3.93 -5.59
C THR A 91 -11.49 -4.34 -4.12
N ARG A 92 -12.53 -3.92 -3.39
CA ARG A 92 -12.75 -4.36 -2.01
C ARG A 92 -12.99 -5.87 -1.93
N ASP A 93 -13.67 -6.43 -2.92
CA ASP A 93 -13.98 -7.86 -2.99
C ASP A 93 -12.71 -8.69 -3.20
N ASP A 94 -11.78 -8.22 -4.04
CA ASP A 94 -10.48 -8.87 -4.23
C ASP A 94 -9.71 -8.97 -2.91
N LEU A 95 -9.71 -7.90 -2.12
CA LEU A 95 -9.06 -7.88 -0.81
C LEU A 95 -9.79 -8.74 0.24
N ALA A 96 -11.11 -8.79 0.21
CA ALA A 96 -11.90 -9.58 1.16
C ALA A 96 -11.72 -11.09 0.94
N GLN A 97 -11.54 -11.52 -0.32
CA GLN A 97 -11.33 -12.93 -0.66
C GLN A 97 -9.87 -13.37 -0.56
N ALA A 98 -8.93 -12.43 -0.60
CA ALA A 98 -7.51 -12.73 -0.55
C ALA A 98 -7.01 -13.01 0.87
N ASP A 99 -6.02 -13.90 0.99
CA ASP A 99 -5.25 -14.03 2.23
C ASP A 99 -4.40 -12.76 2.41
N LEU A 100 -4.72 -11.96 3.43
CA LEU A 100 -4.03 -10.70 3.70
C LEU A 100 -2.50 -10.88 3.83
N GLN A 101 -2.04 -11.93 4.49
CA GLN A 101 -0.61 -12.11 4.70
C GLN A 101 0.10 -12.39 3.38
N VAL A 102 -0.51 -13.21 2.52
CA VAL A 102 -0.03 -13.45 1.16
C VAL A 102 -0.03 -12.15 0.35
N THR A 103 -1.13 -11.39 0.37
CA THR A 103 -1.24 -10.12 -0.37
C THR A 103 -0.20 -9.10 0.09
N LEU A 104 -0.02 -8.91 1.40
CA LEU A 104 0.98 -7.98 1.93
C LEU A 104 2.40 -8.39 1.57
N ASN A 105 2.74 -9.68 1.66
CA ASN A 105 4.05 -10.17 1.26
C ASN A 105 4.31 -9.96 -0.24
N ALA A 106 3.30 -10.20 -1.08
CA ALA A 106 3.39 -9.94 -2.51
C ALA A 106 3.60 -8.45 -2.81
N LEU A 107 2.87 -7.56 -2.14
CA LEU A 107 3.03 -6.10 -2.27
C LEU A 107 4.43 -5.66 -1.83
N LEU A 108 4.91 -6.14 -0.67
CA LEU A 108 6.25 -5.84 -0.17
C LEU A 108 7.34 -6.29 -1.16
N ALA A 109 7.23 -7.49 -1.72
CA ALA A 109 8.18 -7.98 -2.71
C ALA A 109 8.25 -7.07 -3.95
N ARG A 110 7.10 -6.57 -4.44
CA ARG A 110 7.04 -5.66 -5.58
C ARG A 110 7.62 -4.28 -5.27
N ILE A 111 7.34 -3.75 -4.08
CA ILE A 111 7.90 -2.47 -3.61
C ILE A 111 9.42 -2.57 -3.47
N ASN A 112 9.93 -3.68 -2.95
CA ASN A 112 11.36 -3.92 -2.83
C ASN A 112 12.04 -4.00 -4.21
N ALA A 113 11.45 -4.77 -5.15
CA ALA A 113 11.97 -4.85 -6.51
C ALA A 113 11.98 -3.49 -7.22
N LEU A 114 10.95 -2.66 -7.02
CA LEU A 114 10.91 -1.30 -7.51
C LEU A 114 12.00 -0.42 -6.88
N SER A 115 12.16 -0.49 -5.55
CA SER A 115 13.17 0.25 -4.81
C SER A 115 14.59 -0.11 -5.26
N ASP A 116 14.86 -1.39 -5.47
CA ASP A 116 16.13 -1.89 -6.00
C ASP A 116 16.39 -1.37 -7.42
N SER A 117 15.38 -1.39 -8.29
CA SER A 117 15.50 -0.85 -9.64
C SER A 117 15.74 0.66 -9.65
N ILE A 118 15.08 1.42 -8.77
CA ILE A 118 15.30 2.88 -8.64
C ILE A 118 16.73 3.14 -8.19
N ARG A 119 17.22 2.41 -7.18
CA ARG A 119 18.61 2.54 -6.69
C ARG A 119 19.62 2.28 -7.80
N GLN A 120 19.47 1.18 -8.54
CA GLN A 120 20.37 0.83 -9.64
C GLN A 120 20.37 1.90 -10.76
N THR A 121 19.18 2.39 -11.15
CA THR A 121 19.05 3.33 -12.26
C THR A 121 19.52 4.75 -11.91
N TYR A 122 19.26 5.24 -10.70
CA TYR A 122 19.47 6.65 -10.34
C TYR A 122 20.59 6.90 -9.34
N LEU A 123 21.01 5.92 -8.54
CA LEU A 123 22.00 6.10 -7.48
C LEU A 123 23.33 5.40 -7.75
N GLU A 124 23.30 4.24 -8.41
CA GLU A 124 24.52 3.46 -8.72
C GLU A 124 25.06 3.72 -10.13
N ALA A 125 24.24 4.27 -11.02
CA ALA A 125 24.62 4.56 -12.40
C ALA A 125 25.33 5.92 -12.53
N LEU A 126 26.51 6.02 -11.94
CA LEU A 126 27.52 7.07 -12.16
C LEU A 126 28.30 6.80 -13.46
#